data_AF-A0A958UE06-F1
#
_entry.id   AF-A0A958UE06-F1
#
_cell.length_a   1.000
_cell.length_b   1.000
_cell.length_c   1.000
_cell.angle_alpha   90.00
_cell.angle_beta   90.00
_cell.angle_gamma   90.00
#
_symmetry.space_group_name_H-M   'P 1'
#
loop_
_entity.id
_entity.type
_entity.pdbx_description
1 polymer ?
#
loop_
_entity_poly.entity_id
_entity_poly.type
_entity_poly.pdbx_seq_one_letter_code
_entity_poly.pdbx_strand_id
1 'polypeptide(L)'
;MKKLVLLFAHFFVAIVFAQNINQFDADGNRHGIWKKNFDGTQQIRYEGEFSHGKEIGLFKFYILVKKKSVLSATKLFNSNDDSAEVKFLTSIGKTISEGKMVGKTYVGKWIYYHKNSDKIMTVETYDDKGVLQGERLVYYDNGQLAEKATYVNGKIEGLSEVYSLKGVVLKSFIYENGELHGPAKSFNGKGELLSEGQYKRNKKTGIWKYYENNKLVDEKNFTYVPKLQKKNN
;
A
#
# COMPACT_ATOMS: atom_id res chain seq x y z
N MET A 1 68.44 -0.03 27.75
CA MET A 1 68.30 0.18 26.28
C MET A 1 66.80 0.16 25.95
N LYS A 2 66.20 1.31 25.66
CA LYS A 2 64.76 1.41 25.32
C LYS A 2 64.57 0.98 23.87
N LYS A 3 63.74 -0.05 23.61
CA LYS A 3 63.38 -0.48 22.25
C LYS A 3 62.31 0.47 21.70
N LEU A 4 62.64 1.14 20.60
CA LEU A 4 61.73 1.98 19.82
C LEU A 4 60.86 1.06 18.95
N VAL A 5 59.55 1.02 19.20
CA VAL A 5 58.59 0.30 18.34
C VAL A 5 58.09 1.29 17.29
N LEU A 6 58.52 1.10 16.04
CA LEU A 6 57.99 1.81 14.88
C LEU A 6 56.66 1.19 14.46
N LEU A 7 55.55 1.89 14.72
CA LEU A 7 54.25 1.57 14.16
C LEU A 7 54.22 2.03 12.69
N PHE A 8 54.26 1.08 11.76
CA PHE A 8 53.97 1.32 10.35
C PHE A 8 52.45 1.39 10.15
N ALA A 9 51.91 2.60 10.08
CA ALA A 9 50.54 2.84 9.62
C ALA A 9 50.45 2.52 8.12
N HIS A 10 49.84 1.38 7.77
CA HIS A 10 49.53 1.05 6.39
C HIS A 10 48.33 1.88 5.95
N PHE A 11 48.59 2.94 5.20
CA PHE A 11 47.57 3.69 4.48
C PHE A 11 47.04 2.82 3.33
N PHE A 12 45.85 2.27 3.49
CA PHE A 12 45.16 1.55 2.42
C PHE A 12 44.58 2.59 1.44
N VAL A 13 45.30 2.84 0.35
CA VAL A 13 44.79 3.68 -0.75
C VAL A 13 43.84 2.83 -1.59
N ALA A 14 42.54 2.99 -1.39
CA ALA A 14 41.55 2.43 -2.30
C ALA A 14 41.59 3.22 -3.61
N ILE A 15 42.19 2.63 -4.65
CA ILE A 15 42.15 3.19 -6.01
C ILE A 15 40.72 2.97 -6.52
N VAL A 16 39.90 4.03 -6.47
CA VAL A 16 38.58 4.03 -7.11
C VAL A 16 38.81 4.27 -8.60
N PHE A 17 38.80 3.22 -9.40
CA PHE A 17 38.74 3.36 -10.85
C PHE A 17 37.41 4.02 -11.21
N ALA A 18 37.46 5.13 -11.96
CA ALA A 18 36.26 5.75 -12.50
C ALA A 18 35.56 4.74 -13.43
N GLN A 19 34.41 4.22 -13.00
CA GLN A 19 33.61 3.37 -13.87
C GLN A 19 32.99 4.23 -14.98
N ASN A 20 33.12 3.76 -16.22
CA ASN A 20 32.45 4.38 -17.36
C ASN A 20 30.92 4.22 -17.20
N ILE A 21 30.17 5.30 -17.46
CA ILE A 21 28.71 5.34 -17.31
C ILE A 21 28.05 4.95 -18.64
N ASN A 22 26.90 4.28 -18.58
CA ASN A 22 26.07 3.87 -19.72
C ASN A 22 26.81 2.96 -20.71
N GLN A 23 27.45 1.92 -20.19
CA GLN A 23 28.19 0.95 -21.01
C GLN A 23 27.34 -0.27 -21.35
N PHE A 24 27.77 -0.95 -22.42
CA PHE A 24 27.24 -2.24 -22.85
C PHE A 24 28.31 -3.31 -22.70
N ASP A 25 27.91 -4.55 -22.42
CA ASP A 25 28.80 -5.71 -22.47
C ASP A 25 29.03 -6.20 -23.91
N ALA A 26 29.79 -7.29 -24.05
CA ALA A 26 30.14 -7.87 -25.34
C ALA A 26 28.91 -8.33 -26.17
N ASP A 27 27.80 -8.63 -25.50
CA ASP A 27 26.55 -9.07 -26.13
C ASP A 27 25.62 -7.88 -26.47
N GLY A 28 26.05 -6.65 -26.19
CA GLY A 28 25.26 -5.44 -26.40
C GLY A 28 24.20 -5.19 -25.33
N ASN A 29 24.29 -5.87 -24.18
CA ASN A 29 23.39 -5.66 -23.03
C ASN A 29 23.94 -4.59 -22.10
N ARG A 30 23.06 -3.86 -21.42
CA ARG A 30 23.45 -2.81 -20.45
C ARG A 30 24.31 -3.41 -19.34
N HIS A 31 25.45 -2.80 -19.04
CA HIS A 31 26.37 -3.27 -18.00
C HIS A 31 27.00 -2.09 -17.24
N GLY A 32 27.20 -2.25 -15.93
CA GLY A 32 27.75 -1.25 -15.04
C GLY A 32 26.76 -0.13 -14.68
N ILE A 33 27.30 1.03 -14.30
CA ILE A 33 26.49 2.18 -13.84
C ILE A 33 25.79 2.85 -15.01
N TRP A 34 24.50 3.10 -14.84
CA TRP A 34 23.65 3.79 -15.81
C TRP A 34 23.02 5.03 -15.21
N LYS A 35 23.03 6.11 -15.99
CA LYS A 35 22.34 7.37 -15.68
C LYS A 35 21.63 7.88 -16.92
N LYS A 36 20.36 8.26 -16.75
CA LYS A 36 19.58 8.91 -17.80
C LYS A 36 19.08 10.25 -17.30
N ASN A 37 19.19 11.28 -18.13
CA ASN A 37 18.64 12.60 -17.86
C ASN A 37 17.22 12.76 -18.41
N PHE A 38 16.50 13.76 -17.94
CA PHE A 38 15.29 14.24 -18.60
C PHE A 38 15.64 14.88 -19.94
N ASP A 39 14.82 14.59 -20.96
CA ASP A 39 15.05 15.04 -22.33
C ASP A 39 15.20 16.57 -22.39
N GLY A 40 16.26 17.03 -23.07
CA GLY A 40 16.58 18.46 -23.16
C GLY A 40 17.14 19.09 -21.89
N THR A 41 17.56 18.31 -20.88
CA THR A 41 18.10 18.84 -19.62
C THR A 41 19.33 18.07 -19.13
N GLN A 42 20.08 18.66 -18.19
CA GLN A 42 21.12 17.97 -17.42
C GLN A 42 20.59 17.30 -16.14
N GLN A 43 19.27 17.33 -15.92
CA GLN A 43 18.65 16.82 -14.71
C GLN A 43 18.48 15.30 -14.82
N ILE A 44 18.96 14.56 -13.82
CA ILE A 44 18.88 13.10 -13.78
C ILE A 44 17.42 12.66 -13.62
N ARG A 45 16.99 11.72 -14.45
CA ARG A 45 15.68 11.06 -14.42
C ARG A 45 15.76 9.72 -13.69
N TYR A 46 16.83 8.96 -13.91
CA TYR A 46 17.15 7.79 -13.10
C TYR A 46 18.65 7.50 -13.08
N GLU A 47 19.10 6.81 -12.04
CA GLU A 47 20.41 6.16 -11.96
C GLU A 47 20.29 4.77 -11.31
N GLY A 48 21.17 3.85 -11.68
CA GLY A 48 21.22 2.48 -11.16
C GLY A 48 22.33 1.67 -11.82
N GLU A 49 22.35 0.37 -11.57
CA GLU A 49 23.38 -0.53 -12.07
C GLU A 49 22.77 -1.70 -12.84
N PHE A 50 23.40 -2.08 -13.94
CA PHE A 50 23.01 -3.25 -14.72
C PHE A 50 24.13 -4.28 -14.71
N SER A 51 23.77 -5.55 -14.65
CA SER A 51 24.66 -6.67 -14.93
C SER A 51 24.03 -7.51 -16.03
N HIS A 52 24.67 -7.53 -17.20
CA HIS A 52 24.23 -8.29 -18.37
C HIS A 52 22.75 -8.04 -18.74
N GLY A 53 22.36 -6.76 -18.75
CA GLY A 53 21.01 -6.33 -19.08
C GLY A 53 20.01 -6.38 -17.91
N LYS A 54 20.32 -7.08 -16.83
CA LYS A 54 19.48 -7.19 -15.62
C LYS A 54 19.77 -6.05 -14.64
N GLU A 55 18.72 -5.39 -14.15
CA GLU A 55 18.82 -4.43 -13.05
C GLU A 55 19.36 -5.11 -11.79
N ILE A 56 20.38 -4.50 -11.17
CA ILE A 56 20.94 -4.95 -9.89
C ILE A 56 21.06 -3.79 -8.91
N GLY A 57 21.06 -4.11 -7.62
CA GLY A 57 21.27 -3.13 -6.56
C GLY A 57 20.20 -2.04 -6.53
N LEU A 58 20.62 -0.83 -6.14
CA LEU A 58 19.72 0.30 -5.91
C LEU A 58 19.56 1.15 -7.16
N PHE A 59 18.32 1.23 -7.64
CA PHE A 59 17.88 2.24 -8.60
C PHE A 59 17.21 3.40 -7.89
N LYS A 60 17.52 4.61 -8.35
CA LYS A 60 16.90 5.86 -7.93
C LYS A 60 16.19 6.50 -9.11
N PHE A 61 14.95 6.91 -8.89
CA PHE A 61 14.11 7.57 -9.88
C PHE A 61 13.74 8.95 -9.38
N TYR A 62 13.75 9.91 -10.30
CA TYR A 62 13.55 11.31 -10.00
C TYR A 62 12.38 11.86 -10.82
N ILE A 63 11.73 12.91 -10.29
CA ILE A 63 10.80 13.79 -11.00
C ILE A 63 11.39 15.19 -11.07
N LEU A 64 10.90 16.02 -12.01
CA LEU A 64 11.27 17.43 -12.07
C LEU A 64 10.36 18.28 -11.18
N VAL A 65 10.94 18.96 -10.19
CA VAL A 65 10.27 19.98 -9.39
C VAL A 65 11.07 21.28 -9.52
N LYS A 66 10.43 22.35 -10.03
CA LYS A 66 11.09 23.64 -10.30
C LYS A 66 12.41 23.47 -11.08
N LYS A 67 12.37 22.65 -12.14
CA LYS A 67 13.51 22.30 -13.02
C LYS A 67 14.69 21.60 -12.32
N LYS A 68 14.49 21.03 -11.14
CA LYS A 68 15.48 20.23 -10.42
C LYS A 68 15.00 18.78 -10.26
N SER A 69 15.93 17.83 -10.39
CA SER A 69 15.66 16.43 -10.05
C SER A 69 15.39 16.28 -8.56
N VAL A 70 14.23 15.71 -8.24
CA VAL A 70 13.81 15.37 -6.88
C VAL A 70 13.52 13.88 -6.83
N LEU A 71 14.15 13.17 -5.89
CA LEU A 71 13.99 11.73 -5.74
C LEU A 71 12.53 11.40 -5.44
N SER A 72 11.93 10.55 -6.27
CA SER A 72 10.52 10.17 -6.17
C SER A 72 10.33 8.69 -5.87
N ALA A 73 11.31 7.85 -6.19
CA ALA A 73 11.27 6.44 -5.85
C ALA A 73 12.65 5.80 -5.77
N THR A 74 12.75 4.74 -4.98
CA THR A 74 13.90 3.82 -4.97
C THR A 74 13.42 2.40 -5.23
N LYS A 75 14.21 1.63 -5.99
CA LYS A 75 14.01 0.19 -6.16
C LYS A 75 15.31 -0.54 -5.82
N LEU A 76 15.29 -1.42 -4.84
CA LEU A 76 16.41 -2.29 -4.49
C LEU A 76 16.13 -3.68 -5.05
N PHE A 77 16.79 -4.04 -6.15
CA PHE A 77 16.62 -5.32 -6.82
C PHE A 77 17.24 -6.44 -5.99
N ASN A 78 16.50 -7.55 -5.87
CA ASN A 78 16.98 -8.77 -5.24
C ASN A 78 17.98 -9.48 -6.16
N SER A 79 19.04 -10.06 -5.59
CA SER A 79 20.04 -10.80 -6.36
C SER A 79 19.54 -12.16 -6.86
N ASN A 80 18.52 -12.71 -6.20
CA ASN A 80 18.11 -14.11 -6.34
C ASN A 80 16.84 -14.28 -7.20
N ASP A 81 16.05 -13.22 -7.40
CA ASP A 81 14.83 -13.25 -8.20
C ASP A 81 14.67 -11.92 -8.98
N ASP A 82 13.50 -11.72 -9.62
CA ASP A 82 13.19 -10.50 -10.39
C ASP A 82 12.43 -9.45 -9.57
N SER A 83 12.46 -9.60 -8.25
CA SER A 83 11.78 -8.69 -7.36
C SER A 83 12.63 -7.50 -6.95
N ALA A 84 11.97 -6.45 -6.51
CA ALA A 84 12.61 -5.30 -5.89
C ALA A 84 11.81 -4.82 -4.68
N GLU A 85 12.51 -4.43 -3.63
CA GLU A 85 11.94 -3.62 -2.55
C GLU A 85 11.82 -2.18 -3.03
N VAL A 86 10.62 -1.60 -2.95
CA VAL A 86 10.30 -0.30 -3.54
C VAL A 86 9.84 0.68 -2.48
N LYS A 87 10.34 1.92 -2.55
CA LYS A 87 9.80 3.05 -1.79
C LYS A 87 9.38 4.15 -2.76
N PHE A 88 8.18 4.68 -2.60
CA PHE A 88 7.73 5.91 -3.25
C PHE A 88 7.85 7.07 -2.25
N LEU A 89 8.36 8.20 -2.71
CA LEU A 89 8.74 9.33 -1.85
C LEU A 89 8.03 10.61 -2.30
N THR A 90 7.69 11.45 -1.32
CA THR A 90 7.28 12.84 -1.53
C THR A 90 8.46 13.69 -2.02
N SER A 91 8.19 14.90 -2.50
CA SER A 91 9.23 15.84 -2.93
C SER A 91 10.18 16.29 -1.80
N ILE A 92 9.83 16.03 -0.54
CA ILE A 92 10.67 16.31 0.63
C ILE A 92 11.38 15.06 1.16
N GLY A 93 11.29 13.92 0.46
CA GLY A 93 11.96 12.67 0.82
C GLY A 93 11.22 11.81 1.85
N LYS A 94 10.04 12.22 2.33
CA LYS A 94 9.19 11.35 3.19
C LYS A 94 8.56 10.23 2.37
N THR A 95 8.53 9.01 2.92
CA THR A 95 7.92 7.83 2.27
C THR A 95 6.41 8.00 2.17
N ILE A 96 5.86 7.75 0.98
CA ILE A 96 4.43 7.69 0.68
C ILE A 96 3.94 6.26 0.88
N SER A 97 4.70 5.30 0.33
CA SER A 97 4.39 3.88 0.43
C SER A 97 5.62 3.04 0.16
N GLU A 98 5.65 1.84 0.72
CA GLU A 98 6.70 0.86 0.46
C GLU A 98 6.17 -0.58 0.42
N GLY A 99 6.87 -1.42 -0.32
CA GLY A 99 6.55 -2.83 -0.48
C GLY A 99 7.36 -3.49 -1.59
N LYS A 100 7.08 -4.76 -1.85
CA LYS A 100 7.77 -5.55 -2.86
C LYS A 100 7.07 -5.43 -4.22
N MET A 101 7.85 -5.33 -5.29
CA MET A 101 7.36 -5.41 -6.67
C MET A 101 8.07 -6.53 -7.45
N VAL A 102 7.37 -7.17 -8.38
CA VAL A 102 7.96 -7.96 -9.46
C VAL A 102 7.64 -7.24 -10.77
N GLY A 103 8.66 -6.64 -11.39
CA GLY A 103 8.48 -5.73 -12.53
C GLY A 103 7.60 -4.51 -12.19
N LYS A 104 6.34 -4.53 -12.66
CA LYS A 104 5.31 -3.50 -12.41
C LYS A 104 4.22 -3.95 -11.43
N THR A 105 4.26 -5.22 -11.02
CA THR A 105 3.23 -5.83 -10.18
C THR A 105 3.57 -5.66 -8.71
N TYR A 106 2.61 -5.21 -7.91
CA TYR A 106 2.69 -5.12 -6.46
C TYR A 106 2.54 -6.53 -5.89
N VAL A 107 3.44 -6.96 -5.00
CA VAL A 107 3.36 -8.31 -4.41
C VAL A 107 3.59 -8.24 -2.90
N GLY A 108 2.93 -9.14 -2.17
CA GLY A 108 3.04 -9.22 -0.72
C GLY A 108 2.53 -7.96 -0.01
N LYS A 109 3.09 -7.70 1.16
CA LYS A 109 2.66 -6.59 2.03
C LYS A 109 3.08 -5.24 1.46
N TRP A 110 2.12 -4.34 1.40
CA TRP A 110 2.30 -2.93 1.07
C TRP A 110 1.86 -2.04 2.23
N ILE A 111 2.69 -1.05 2.54
CA ILE A 111 2.47 -0.10 3.62
C ILE A 111 2.37 1.29 3.01
N TYR A 112 1.31 2.01 3.37
CA TYR A 112 1.08 3.39 2.98
C TYR A 112 1.14 4.26 4.22
N TYR A 113 1.75 5.43 4.11
CA TYR A 113 1.97 6.35 5.22
C TYR A 113 1.08 7.58 5.13
N HIS A 114 0.77 8.15 6.29
CA HIS A 114 0.14 9.45 6.39
C HIS A 114 1.03 10.54 5.80
N LYS A 115 0.40 11.58 5.27
CA LYS A 115 1.09 12.66 4.54
C LYS A 115 2.24 13.24 5.36
N ASN A 116 3.46 13.19 4.81
CA ASN A 116 4.68 13.71 5.43
C ASN A 116 4.97 13.15 6.83
N SER A 117 4.50 11.93 7.13
CA SER A 117 4.64 11.26 8.43
C SER A 117 5.20 9.86 8.26
N ASP A 118 5.80 9.32 9.32
CA ASP A 118 6.24 7.93 9.36
C ASP A 118 5.14 7.02 9.96
N LYS A 119 3.95 7.58 10.22
CA LYS A 119 2.79 6.85 10.73
C LYS A 119 2.07 6.13 9.60
N ILE A 120 1.77 4.85 9.82
CA ILE A 120 1.06 4.01 8.88
C ILE A 120 -0.38 4.50 8.75
N MET A 121 -0.84 4.62 7.50
CA MET A 121 -2.22 4.92 7.11
C MET A 121 -2.95 3.66 6.67
N THR A 122 -2.29 2.80 5.90
CA THR A 122 -2.92 1.61 5.35
C THR A 122 -1.92 0.48 5.20
N VAL A 123 -2.35 -0.75 5.49
CA VAL A 123 -1.63 -1.98 5.19
C VAL A 123 -2.52 -2.84 4.30
N GLU A 124 -1.95 -3.27 3.18
CA GLU A 124 -2.60 -4.13 2.19
C GLU A 124 -1.66 -5.29 1.85
N THR A 125 -2.21 -6.40 1.37
CA THR A 125 -1.43 -7.55 0.88
C THR A 125 -1.89 -7.89 -0.53
N TYR A 126 -0.94 -8.12 -1.43
CA TYR A 126 -1.14 -8.40 -2.86
C TYR A 126 -0.59 -9.78 -3.22
N ASP A 127 -1.24 -10.52 -4.12
CA ASP A 127 -0.81 -11.85 -4.53
C ASP A 127 0.28 -11.74 -5.60
N ASP A 128 0.70 -12.87 -6.17
CA ASP A 128 1.73 -12.91 -7.23
C ASP A 128 1.27 -12.24 -8.54
N LYS A 129 -0.04 -12.01 -8.69
CA LYS A 129 -0.66 -11.33 -9.84
C LYS A 129 -1.00 -9.87 -9.53
N GLY A 130 -0.71 -9.39 -8.32
CA GLY A 130 -1.03 -8.04 -7.88
C GLY A 130 -2.50 -7.81 -7.58
N VAL A 131 -3.24 -8.87 -7.27
CA VAL A 131 -4.62 -8.78 -6.82
C VAL A 131 -4.64 -8.69 -5.30
N LEU A 132 -5.43 -7.77 -4.74
CA LEU A 132 -5.55 -7.56 -3.30
C LEU A 132 -6.19 -8.78 -2.60
N GLN A 133 -5.60 -9.24 -1.51
CA GLN A 133 -6.04 -10.40 -0.76
C GLN A 133 -5.60 -10.33 0.71
N GLY A 134 -6.29 -11.09 1.55
CA GLY A 134 -6.04 -11.11 2.99
C GLY A 134 -6.51 -9.85 3.68
N GLU A 135 -5.91 -9.54 4.83
CA GLU A 135 -6.35 -8.45 5.68
C GLU A 135 -5.92 -7.08 5.11
N ARG A 136 -6.87 -6.15 5.08
CA ARG A 136 -6.66 -4.72 4.84
C ARG A 136 -6.94 -3.96 6.12
N LEU A 137 -5.95 -3.19 6.56
CA LEU A 137 -6.01 -2.38 7.77
C LEU A 137 -5.86 -0.91 7.41
N VAL A 138 -6.73 -0.06 7.96
CA VAL A 138 -6.62 1.40 7.85
C VAL A 138 -6.47 1.98 9.25
N TYR A 139 -5.59 2.98 9.39
CA TYR A 139 -5.28 3.60 10.66
C TYR A 139 -5.50 5.11 10.60
N TYR A 140 -5.94 5.66 11.71
CA TYR A 140 -5.95 7.10 11.96
C TYR A 140 -4.52 7.64 12.15
N ASP A 141 -4.36 8.96 12.01
CA ASP A 141 -3.08 9.66 12.25
C ASP A 141 -2.54 9.49 13.69
N ASN A 142 -3.35 9.04 14.65
CA ASN A 142 -2.88 8.71 16.01
C ASN A 142 -2.37 7.27 16.13
N GLY A 143 -2.39 6.48 15.05
CA GLY A 143 -1.97 5.08 15.01
C GLY A 143 -3.06 4.08 15.43
N GLN A 144 -4.25 4.53 15.80
CA GLN A 144 -5.36 3.62 16.11
C GLN A 144 -6.02 3.08 14.85
N LEU A 145 -6.52 1.85 14.94
CA LEU A 145 -7.25 1.19 13.86
C LEU A 145 -8.55 1.96 13.56
N ALA A 146 -8.76 2.28 12.29
CA ALA A 146 -9.94 2.95 11.75
C ALA A 146 -10.84 1.96 11.00
N GLU A 147 -10.25 1.01 10.28
CA GLU A 147 -10.99 0.01 9.50
C GLU A 147 -10.21 -1.30 9.46
N LYS A 148 -10.94 -2.41 9.54
CA LYS A 148 -10.44 -3.75 9.27
C LYS A 148 -11.40 -4.47 8.32
N ALA A 149 -10.84 -5.05 7.26
CA ALA A 149 -11.58 -5.83 6.28
C ALA A 149 -10.70 -6.96 5.73
N THR A 150 -11.32 -8.02 5.21
CA THR A 150 -10.63 -9.09 4.50
C THR A 150 -10.98 -9.04 3.01
N TYR A 151 -9.99 -9.29 2.16
CA TYR A 151 -10.16 -9.37 0.71
C TYR A 151 -9.82 -10.77 0.20
N VAL A 152 -10.59 -11.25 -0.78
CA VAL A 152 -10.34 -12.48 -1.52
C VAL A 152 -10.50 -12.16 -3.00
N ASN A 153 -9.46 -12.42 -3.80
CA ASN A 153 -9.45 -12.14 -5.24
C ASN A 153 -9.88 -10.71 -5.59
N GLY A 154 -9.39 -9.72 -4.83
CA GLY A 154 -9.65 -8.30 -5.05
C GLY A 154 -11.02 -7.82 -4.56
N LYS A 155 -11.82 -8.68 -3.93
CA LYS A 155 -13.15 -8.35 -3.41
C LYS A 155 -13.19 -8.48 -1.90
N ILE A 156 -13.86 -7.54 -1.23
CA ILE A 156 -14.08 -7.63 0.21
C ILE A 156 -14.98 -8.84 0.53
N GLU A 157 -14.62 -9.57 1.57
CA GLU A 157 -15.22 -10.86 1.94
C GLU A 157 -15.27 -11.00 3.46
N GLY A 158 -16.41 -11.46 3.98
CA GLY A 158 -16.62 -11.65 5.41
C GLY A 158 -16.82 -10.34 6.18
N LEU A 159 -16.34 -10.33 7.43
CA LEU A 159 -16.56 -9.22 8.36
C LEU A 159 -15.69 -8.00 8.01
N SER A 160 -16.34 -6.84 7.94
CA SER A 160 -15.73 -5.52 7.85
C SER A 160 -16.17 -4.68 9.04
N GLU A 161 -15.20 -4.10 9.74
CA GLU A 161 -15.43 -3.26 10.90
C GLU A 161 -14.80 -1.88 10.71
N VAL A 162 -15.53 -0.84 11.11
CA VAL A 162 -15.05 0.54 11.19
C VAL A 162 -15.06 0.93 12.66
N TYR A 163 -13.95 1.49 13.13
CA TYR A 163 -13.75 1.89 14.53
C TYR A 163 -13.66 3.41 14.63
N SER A 164 -13.88 3.93 15.83
CA SER A 164 -13.66 5.33 16.18
C SER A 164 -12.21 5.58 16.61
N LEU A 165 -11.84 6.86 16.78
CA LEU A 165 -10.62 7.33 17.45
C LEU A 165 -10.50 6.93 18.95
N LYS A 166 -11.39 6.08 19.46
CA LYS A 166 -11.30 5.50 20.80
C LYS A 166 -11.27 3.96 20.74
N GLY A 167 -11.20 3.38 19.55
CA GLY A 167 -11.25 1.93 19.34
C GLY A 167 -12.66 1.32 19.43
N VAL A 168 -13.71 2.12 19.61
CA VAL A 168 -15.10 1.64 19.63
C VAL A 168 -15.56 1.32 18.22
N VAL A 169 -16.12 0.12 17.99
CA VAL A 169 -16.75 -0.26 16.71
C VAL A 169 -17.92 0.68 16.42
N LEU A 170 -17.87 1.39 15.30
CA LEU A 170 -18.92 2.26 14.81
C LEU A 170 -19.80 1.57 13.78
N LYS A 171 -19.25 0.65 12.99
CA LYS A 171 -19.97 -0.11 11.97
C LYS A 171 -19.41 -1.52 11.86
N SER A 172 -20.29 -2.48 11.66
CA SER A 172 -19.97 -3.88 11.44
C SER A 172 -20.85 -4.38 10.29
N PHE A 173 -20.22 -4.90 9.24
CA PHE A 173 -20.87 -5.35 8.02
C PHE A 173 -20.35 -6.72 7.62
N ILE A 174 -21.21 -7.56 7.06
CA ILE A 174 -20.79 -8.77 6.35
C ILE A 174 -20.84 -8.52 4.84
N TYR A 175 -19.77 -8.89 4.17
CA TYR A 175 -19.62 -8.87 2.73
C TYR A 175 -19.51 -10.30 2.18
N GLU A 176 -20.05 -10.51 0.99
CA GLU A 176 -19.88 -11.72 0.19
C GLU A 176 -19.61 -11.28 -1.26
N ASN A 177 -18.49 -11.71 -1.84
CA ASN A 177 -18.11 -11.38 -3.22
C ASN A 177 -18.13 -9.87 -3.54
N GLY A 178 -17.73 -9.04 -2.58
CA GLY A 178 -17.69 -7.58 -2.73
C GLY A 178 -19.02 -6.86 -2.49
N GLU A 179 -20.09 -7.56 -2.12
CA GLU A 179 -21.40 -6.98 -1.84
C GLU A 179 -21.78 -7.15 -0.38
N LEU A 180 -22.44 -6.16 0.22
CA LEU A 180 -23.04 -6.31 1.55
C LEU A 180 -24.07 -7.44 1.50
N HIS A 181 -23.88 -8.44 2.36
CA HIS A 181 -24.72 -9.61 2.48
C HIS A 181 -24.75 -10.09 3.92
N GLY A 182 -25.95 -10.17 4.51
CA GLY A 182 -26.14 -10.64 5.87
C GLY A 182 -26.19 -9.49 6.89
N PRO A 183 -25.82 -9.76 8.15
CA PRO A 183 -25.99 -8.81 9.24
C PRO A 183 -25.22 -7.52 9.05
N ALA A 184 -25.85 -6.42 9.46
CA ALA A 184 -25.22 -5.11 9.56
C ALA A 184 -25.62 -4.43 10.87
N LYS A 185 -24.65 -3.79 11.51
CA LYS A 185 -24.83 -3.02 12.74
C LYS A 185 -24.09 -1.69 12.67
N SER A 186 -24.66 -0.67 13.29
CA SER A 186 -24.01 0.61 13.52
C SER A 186 -24.15 1.04 14.98
N PHE A 187 -23.11 1.66 15.53
CA PHE A 187 -23.04 2.10 16.91
C PHE A 187 -22.59 3.55 16.98
N ASN A 188 -22.85 4.21 18.11
CA ASN A 188 -22.31 5.54 18.38
C ASN A 188 -20.91 5.46 19.03
N GLY A 189 -20.31 6.63 19.32
CA GLY A 189 -18.98 6.71 19.94
C GLY A 189 -18.89 6.20 21.38
N LYS A 190 -20.01 5.83 22.02
CA LYS A 190 -20.08 5.17 23.32
C LYS A 190 -20.26 3.65 23.20
N GLY A 191 -20.44 3.13 21.98
CA GLY A 191 -20.71 1.71 21.71
C GLY A 191 -22.19 1.34 21.82
N GLU A 192 -23.09 2.31 21.92
CA GLU A 192 -24.53 2.06 21.97
C GLU A 192 -25.04 1.77 20.56
N LEU A 193 -25.87 0.74 20.42
CA LEU A 193 -26.45 0.35 19.14
C LEU A 193 -27.34 1.49 18.62
N LEU A 194 -27.15 1.86 17.35
CA LEU A 194 -27.96 2.86 16.64
C LEU A 194 -28.88 2.22 15.62
N SER A 195 -28.40 1.18 14.93
CA SER A 195 -29.23 0.42 13.99
C SER A 195 -28.69 -0.98 13.77
N GLU A 196 -29.59 -1.91 13.48
CA GLU A 196 -29.26 -3.23 12.99
C GLU A 196 -30.26 -3.71 11.94
N GLY A 197 -29.79 -4.59 11.07
CA GLY A 197 -30.63 -5.20 10.03
C GLY A 197 -29.82 -6.15 9.16
N GLN A 198 -30.38 -6.44 7.99
CA GLN A 198 -29.77 -7.35 7.02
C GLN A 198 -29.61 -6.66 5.66
N TYR A 199 -28.54 -7.03 4.96
CA TYR A 199 -28.36 -6.75 3.54
C TYR A 199 -28.46 -8.03 2.72
N LYS A 200 -28.88 -7.89 1.46
CA LYS A 200 -28.76 -8.91 0.42
C LYS A 200 -28.35 -8.21 -0.86
N ARG A 201 -27.14 -8.49 -1.35
CA ARG A 201 -26.59 -7.89 -2.57
C ARG A 201 -26.68 -6.36 -2.55
N ASN A 202 -26.07 -5.75 -1.53
CA ASN A 202 -26.04 -4.30 -1.30
C ASN A 202 -27.38 -3.62 -0.97
N LYS A 203 -28.50 -4.37 -0.89
CA LYS A 203 -29.82 -3.82 -0.57
C LYS A 203 -30.25 -4.22 0.83
N LYS A 204 -30.78 -3.26 1.60
CA LYS A 204 -31.45 -3.55 2.87
C LYS A 204 -32.58 -4.56 2.62
N THR A 205 -32.70 -5.56 3.49
CA THR A 205 -33.76 -6.57 3.44
C THR A 205 -34.25 -6.88 4.85
N GLY A 206 -35.48 -7.38 4.97
CA GLY A 206 -36.09 -7.71 6.26
C GLY A 206 -36.36 -6.48 7.12
N ILE A 207 -36.49 -6.69 8.42
CA ILE A 207 -36.76 -5.63 9.39
C ILE A 207 -35.44 -4.97 9.78
N TRP A 208 -35.42 -3.64 9.68
CA TRP A 208 -34.36 -2.79 10.19
C TRP A 208 -34.85 -2.07 11.44
N LYS A 209 -34.06 -2.16 12.50
CA LYS A 209 -34.36 -1.58 13.81
C LYS A 209 -33.45 -0.39 14.06
N TYR A 210 -34.01 0.66 14.64
CA TYR A 210 -33.28 1.89 14.99
C TYR A 210 -33.46 2.20 16.46
N TYR A 211 -32.38 2.65 17.10
CA TYR A 211 -32.31 2.78 18.55
C TYR A 211 -31.79 4.16 18.95
N GLU A 212 -32.34 4.70 20.03
CA GLU A 212 -31.83 5.88 20.72
C GLU A 212 -31.75 5.58 22.22
N ASN A 213 -30.62 5.92 22.87
CA ASN A 213 -30.38 5.63 24.29
C ASN A 213 -30.67 4.16 24.66
N ASN A 214 -30.24 3.22 23.80
CA ASN A 214 -30.48 1.78 23.92
C ASN A 214 -31.95 1.34 23.91
N LYS A 215 -32.89 2.19 23.47
CA LYS A 215 -34.30 1.86 23.29
C LYS A 215 -34.65 1.86 21.81
N LEU A 216 -35.45 0.87 21.39
CA LEU A 216 -36.00 0.81 20.04
C LEU A 216 -36.94 2.00 19.82
N VAL A 217 -36.69 2.80 18.79
CA VAL A 217 -37.50 3.99 18.44
C VAL A 217 -38.20 3.87 17.09
N ASP A 218 -37.70 3.03 16.19
CA ASP A 218 -38.29 2.85 14.87
C ASP A 218 -37.96 1.45 14.31
N GLU A 219 -38.88 0.92 13.49
CA GLU A 219 -38.69 -0.28 12.70
C GLU A 219 -39.18 -0.07 11.27
N LYS A 220 -38.36 -0.45 10.29
CA LYS A 220 -38.72 -0.36 8.87
C LYS A 220 -38.57 -1.72 8.20
N ASN A 221 -39.60 -2.17 7.49
CA ASN A 221 -39.56 -3.42 6.72
C ASN A 221 -39.12 -3.15 5.28
N PHE A 222 -37.96 -3.70 4.91
CA PHE A 222 -37.36 -3.62 3.57
C PHE A 222 -37.52 -4.91 2.76
N THR A 223 -38.43 -5.80 3.15
CA THR A 223 -38.73 -7.01 2.37
C THR A 223 -39.33 -6.60 1.03
N TYR A 224 -38.64 -6.94 -0.06
CA TYR A 224 -39.19 -6.73 -1.40
C TYR A 224 -40.39 -7.65 -1.62
N VAL A 225 -41.55 -7.06 -1.85
CA VAL A 225 -42.74 -7.77 -2.34
C VAL A 225 -42.91 -7.42 -3.82
N PRO A 226 -42.77 -8.38 -4.75
CA PRO A 226 -43.05 -8.13 -6.15
C PRO A 226 -44.49 -7.64 -6.28
N LYS A 227 -44.70 -6.50 -6.96
CA LYS A 227 -46.06 -6.11 -7.35
C LYS A 227 -46.58 -7.19 -8.32
N LEU A 228 -47.54 -7.99 -7.88
CA LEU A 228 -48.26 -8.90 -8.76
C LEU A 228 -48.81 -8.05 -9.93
N GLN A 229 -48.33 -8.32 -11.15
CA GLN A 229 -48.97 -7.77 -12.33
C GLN A 229 -50.39 -8.31 -12.35
N LYS A 230 -51.38 -7.43 -12.16
CA LYS A 230 -52.77 -7.76 -12.48
C LYS A 230 -52.79 -8.19 -13.94
N LYS A 231 -52.93 -9.50 -14.19
CA LYS A 231 -53.39 -10.00 -15.48
C LYS A 231 -54.79 -9.44 -15.65
N ASN A 232 -54.94 -8.44 -16.51
CA ASN A 232 -56.23 -8.07 -17.04
C ASN A 232 -56.65 -9.24 -17.94
N ASN A 233 -57.69 -9.95 -17.52
CA ASN A 233 -58.46 -10.84 -18.40
C ASN A 233 -59.22 -10.00 -19.43
#